data_AF-A0A957RXS1-F1
#
_entry.id   AF-A0A957RXS1-F1
#
_cell.length_a   1.000
_cell.length_b   1.000
_cell.length_c   1.000
_cell.angle_alpha   90.00
_cell.angle_beta   90.00
_cell.angle_gamma   90.00
#
_symmetry.space_group_name_H-M   'P 1'
#
loop_
_entity.id
_entity.type
_entity.pdbx_description
1 polymer ?
#
loop_
_entity_poly.entity_id
_entity_poly.type
_entity_poly.pdbx_seq_one_letter_code
_entity_poly.pdbx_strand_id
1 'polypeptide(L)'
;MSESSEYALQAKAELLFPAHLISSLRDLRGEEWRDLVDRVAALPETHVDSLAFVLMMIELDGCLKCNSNNYKFLRGCYLCATQTVQSYKGTD
;
A
#
# COMPACT_ATOMS: atom_id res chain seq x y z
N MET A 1 9.86 23.49 1.41
CA MET A 1 9.00 22.34 1.71
C MET A 1 9.79 21.11 1.31
N SER A 2 10.15 20.29 2.29
CA SER A 2 11.33 19.42 2.28
C SER A 2 11.22 18.22 1.34
N GLU A 3 12.02 18.23 0.27
CA GLU A 3 12.35 17.08 -0.60
C GLU A 3 12.80 15.83 0.18
N SER A 4 13.22 15.98 1.44
CA SER A 4 13.60 14.89 2.34
C SER A 4 12.43 13.99 2.78
N SER A 5 11.18 14.47 2.71
CA SER A 5 10.00 13.68 3.11
C SER A 5 9.58 12.66 2.05
N GLU A 6 9.83 12.97 0.79
CA GLU A 6 9.41 12.13 -0.35
C GLU A 6 10.36 10.93 -0.53
N TYR A 7 11.68 11.15 -0.38
CA TYR A 7 12.68 10.07 -0.42
C TYR A 7 12.59 9.08 0.75
N ALA A 8 12.09 9.51 1.91
CA ALA A 8 11.99 8.64 3.09
C ALA A 8 10.86 7.60 3.01
N LEU A 9 9.80 7.89 2.24
CA LEU A 9 8.73 6.94 1.95
C LEU A 9 9.19 5.83 0.99
N GLN A 10 10.21 6.09 0.17
CA GLN A 10 10.57 5.22 -0.94
C GLN A 10 11.38 3.98 -0.55
N ALA A 11 12.03 3.96 0.62
CA ALA A 11 12.92 2.86 1.03
C ALA A 11 12.58 2.23 2.39
N LYS A 12 11.50 2.65 3.06
CA LYS A 12 11.07 2.00 4.30
C LYS A 12 10.32 0.71 3.99
N ALA A 13 10.92 -0.41 4.40
CA ALA A 13 10.27 -1.70 4.42
C ALA A 13 9.79 -1.98 5.84
N GLU A 14 8.48 -2.06 5.99
CA GLU A 14 7.82 -2.47 7.22
C GLU A 14 7.48 -3.97 7.15
N LEU A 15 7.21 -4.57 8.31
CA LEU A 15 6.91 -5.99 8.40
C LEU A 15 5.62 -6.36 7.65
N LEU A 16 4.63 -5.45 7.68
CA LEU A 16 3.34 -5.57 7.03
C LEU A 16 3.04 -4.30 6.25
N PHE A 17 2.06 -4.36 5.33
CA PHE A 17 1.59 -3.19 4.62
C PHE A 17 1.12 -2.11 5.62
N PRO A 18 1.69 -0.90 5.59
CA PRO A 18 1.36 0.15 6.54
C PRO A 18 0.14 0.97 6.11
N ALA A 19 -0.77 1.26 7.05
CA ALA A 19 -2.02 1.99 6.77
C ALA A 19 -1.78 3.42 6.22
N HIS A 20 -0.69 4.08 6.60
CA HIS A 20 -0.36 5.41 6.10
C HIS A 20 -0.06 5.44 4.59
N LEU A 21 0.20 4.29 3.95
CA LEU A 21 0.39 4.21 2.51
C LEU A 21 -0.91 4.09 1.72
N ILE A 22 -2.08 3.91 2.35
CA ILE A 22 -3.37 3.74 1.65
C ILE A 22 -3.62 4.91 0.69
N SER A 23 -3.46 6.15 1.16
CA SER A 23 -3.68 7.36 0.35
C SER A 23 -2.76 7.45 -0.87
N SER A 24 -1.57 6.86 -0.80
CA SER A 24 -0.61 6.84 -1.91
C SER A 24 -1.01 5.93 -3.07
N LEU A 25 -1.99 5.03 -2.84
CA LEU A 25 -2.47 4.10 -3.85
C LEU A 25 -3.61 4.66 -4.71
N ARG A 26 -4.09 5.87 -4.39
CA ARG A 26 -5.32 6.46 -4.94
C ARG A 26 -5.39 6.45 -6.46
N ASP A 27 -4.35 6.92 -7.12
CA ASP A 27 -4.34 7.18 -8.57
C ASP A 27 -3.76 6.01 -9.38
N LEU A 28 -3.77 4.79 -8.82
CA LEU A 28 -3.16 3.62 -9.46
C LEU A 28 -4.07 2.87 -10.43
N ARG A 29 -5.40 3.03 -10.32
CA ARG A 29 -6.41 2.31 -11.12
C ARG A 29 -7.61 3.21 -11.45
N GLY A 30 -8.74 2.62 -11.82
CA GLY A 30 -9.94 3.33 -12.28
C GLY A 30 -10.64 4.13 -11.19
N GLU A 31 -11.78 4.73 -11.57
CA GLU A 31 -12.57 5.58 -10.67
C GLU A 31 -13.09 4.83 -9.44
N GLU A 32 -13.55 3.59 -9.58
CA GLU A 32 -14.04 2.78 -8.46
C GLU A 32 -12.94 2.52 -7.42
N TRP A 33 -11.72 2.22 -7.87
CA TRP A 33 -10.56 2.08 -7.00
C TRP A 33 -10.23 3.39 -6.28
N ARG A 34 -10.23 4.49 -7.01
CA ARG A 34 -9.94 5.82 -6.45
C ARG A 34 -10.94 6.17 -5.33
N ASP A 35 -12.23 5.94 -5.57
CA ASP A 35 -13.29 6.22 -4.61
C ASP A 35 -13.20 5.30 -3.37
N LEU A 36 -12.82 4.03 -3.56
CA LEU A 36 -12.51 3.11 -2.47
C LEU A 36 -11.36 3.63 -1.60
N VAL A 37 -10.24 4.01 -2.22
CA VAL A 37 -9.06 4.52 -1.52
C VAL A 37 -9.39 5.82 -0.78
N ASP A 38 -10.08 6.77 -1.43
CA ASP A 38 -10.48 8.04 -0.81
C ASP A 38 -11.36 7.82 0.41
N ARG A 39 -12.33 6.90 0.33
CA ARG A 39 -13.19 6.53 1.45
C ARG A 39 -12.39 5.92 2.60
N VAL A 40 -11.51 4.96 2.32
CA VAL A 40 -10.79 4.23 3.37
C VAL A 40 -9.69 5.10 4.01
N ALA A 41 -8.99 5.92 3.23
CA ALA A 41 -7.93 6.81 3.72
C ALA A 41 -8.47 7.90 4.67
N ALA A 42 -9.75 8.24 4.59
CA ALA A 42 -10.40 9.19 5.49
C ALA A 42 -10.79 8.58 6.85
N LEU A 43 -10.73 7.26 7.00
CA LEU A 43 -11.14 6.56 8.22
C LEU A 43 -9.99 6.44 9.22
N PRO A 44 -10.28 6.33 10.53
CA PRO A 44 -9.27 5.96 11.51
C PRO A 44 -8.64 4.61 11.17
N GLU A 45 -7.34 4.43 11.44
CA GLU A 45 -6.64 3.17 11.19
C GLU A 45 -7.26 1.97 11.92
N THR A 46 -7.97 2.22 13.04
CA THR A 46 -8.69 1.21 13.83
C THR A 46 -10.07 0.88 13.30
N HIS A 47 -10.57 1.60 12.30
CA HIS A 47 -11.86 1.33 11.68
C HIS A 47 -11.82 0.03 10.89
N VAL A 48 -12.91 -0.75 10.92
CA VAL A 48 -12.97 -2.08 10.32
C VAL A 48 -12.65 -2.07 8.83
N ASP A 49 -13.15 -1.08 8.08
CA ASP A 49 -12.86 -0.92 6.64
C ASP A 49 -11.37 -0.61 6.36
N SER A 50 -10.72 0.18 7.22
CA SER A 50 -9.28 0.45 7.10
C SER A 50 -8.48 -0.81 7.38
N LEU A 51 -8.84 -1.54 8.43
CA LEU A 51 -8.21 -2.82 8.76
C LEU A 51 -8.42 -3.87 7.67
N ALA A 52 -9.62 -3.93 7.08
CA ALA A 52 -9.94 -4.84 5.99
C ALA A 52 -9.12 -4.51 4.73
N PHE A 53 -8.97 -3.23 4.39
CA PHE A 53 -8.13 -2.80 3.27
C PHE A 53 -6.65 -3.15 3.51
N VAL A 54 -6.14 -2.89 4.71
CA VAL A 54 -4.76 -3.27 5.08
C VAL A 54 -4.56 -4.77 5.00
N LEU A 55 -5.50 -5.57 5.49
CA LEU A 55 -5.45 -7.03 5.40
C LEU A 55 -5.44 -7.50 3.94
N MET A 56 -6.31 -6.94 3.11
CA MET A 56 -6.34 -7.22 1.66
C MET A 56 -4.97 -6.94 1.02
N MET A 57 -4.35 -5.80 1.33
CA MET A 57 -3.02 -5.47 0.82
C MET A 57 -1.93 -6.42 1.32
N ILE A 58 -1.97 -6.83 2.61
CA ILE A 58 -1.05 -7.82 3.17
C ILE A 58 -1.10 -9.14 2.38
N GLU A 59 -2.29 -9.58 1.99
CA GLU A 59 -2.50 -10.80 1.21
C GLU A 59 -2.03 -10.64 -0.24
N LEU A 60 -2.42 -9.54 -0.90
CA LEU A 60 -2.04 -9.26 -2.29
C LEU A 60 -0.53 -9.06 -2.46
N ASP A 61 0.11 -8.30 -1.56
CA ASP A 61 1.55 -8.05 -1.59
C ASP A 61 2.37 -9.29 -1.18
N GLY A 62 1.74 -10.20 -0.44
CA GLY A 62 2.38 -11.37 0.14
C GLY A 62 3.32 -11.01 1.29
N CYS A 63 2.97 -10.01 2.11
CA CYS A 63 3.83 -9.46 3.17
C CYS A 63 4.31 -10.53 4.16
N LEU A 64 3.49 -11.54 4.47
CA LEU A 64 3.86 -12.63 5.39
C LEU A 64 5.04 -13.49 4.91
N LYS A 65 5.38 -13.42 3.61
CA LYS A 65 6.54 -14.10 3.00
C LYS A 65 7.68 -13.11 2.68
N CYS A 66 7.51 -11.83 3.03
CA CYS A 66 8.50 -10.80 2.83
C CYS A 66 9.54 -10.85 3.96
N ASN A 67 10.82 -10.89 3.62
CA ASN A 67 11.93 -10.91 4.57
C ASN A 67 13.12 -10.15 3.98
N SER A 68 14.16 -9.90 4.79
CA SER A 68 15.33 -9.10 4.40
C SER A 68 16.11 -9.60 3.18
N ASN A 69 15.89 -10.85 2.77
CA ASN A 69 16.52 -11.44 1.59
C ASN A 69 15.63 -11.37 0.34
N ASN A 70 14.39 -10.87 0.46
CA ASN A 70 13.45 -10.75 -0.63
C ASN A 70 13.66 -9.41 -1.36
N TYR A 71 13.70 -9.43 -2.69
CA TYR A 71 13.81 -8.23 -3.52
C TYR A 71 12.71 -7.19 -3.20
N LYS A 72 11.51 -7.65 -2.84
CA LYS A 72 10.40 -6.79 -2.40
C LYS A 72 10.73 -5.99 -1.13
N PHE A 73 11.41 -6.61 -0.16
CA PHE A 73 11.81 -5.94 1.09
C PHE A 73 12.84 -4.85 0.80
N LEU A 74 13.83 -5.13 -0.04
CA LEU A 74 14.88 -4.16 -0.39
C LEU A 74 14.35 -2.94 -1.16
N ARG A 75 13.22 -3.09 -1.86
CA ARG A 75 12.61 -2.05 -2.70
C ARG A 75 11.64 -1.13 -1.94
N GLY A 76 11.19 -1.51 -0.75
CA GLY A 76 10.25 -0.72 0.08
C GLY A 76 8.77 -1.02 -0.18
N CYS A 77 7.95 -0.85 0.86
CA CYS A 77 6.53 -1.22 0.86
C CYS A 77 5.71 -0.45 -0.18
N TYR A 78 5.98 0.84 -0.36
CA TYR A 78 5.30 1.68 -1.34
C TYR A 78 5.44 1.16 -2.78
N LEU A 79 6.68 0.86 -3.20
CA LEU A 79 6.95 0.35 -4.54
C LEU A 79 6.41 -1.06 -4.75
N CYS A 80 6.44 -1.90 -3.70
CA CYS A 80 5.80 -3.22 -3.73
C CYS A 80 4.29 -3.10 -3.96
N ALA A 81 3.60 -2.35 -3.10
CA ALA A 81 2.15 -2.16 -3.16
C ALA A 81 1.71 -1.55 -4.50
N THR A 82 2.42 -0.52 -4.96
CA THR A 82 2.15 0.12 -6.26
C THR A 82 2.19 -0.89 -7.40
N GLN A 83 3.25 -1.70 -7.46
CA GLN A 83 3.40 -2.71 -8.50
C GLN A 83 2.33 -3.80 -8.40
N THR A 84 1.99 -4.26 -7.19
CA THR A 84 0.94 -5.26 -6.97
C THR A 84 -0.41 -4.76 -7.50
N VAL A 85 -0.83 -3.57 -7.11
CA VAL A 85 -2.11 -2.97 -7.52
C VAL A 85 -2.17 -2.75 -9.04
N GLN A 86 -1.12 -2.18 -9.63
CA GLN A 86 -1.06 -1.94 -11.08
C GLN A 86 -1.02 -3.23 -11.91
N SER A 87 -0.43 -4.30 -11.39
CA SER A 87 -0.32 -5.59 -12.10
C SER A 87 -1.50 -6.54 -11.84
N TYR A 88 -2.41 -6.18 -10.94
CA TYR A 88 -3.59 -6.97 -10.62
C TYR A 88 -4.52 -7.08 -11.83
N LYS A 89 -4.86 -8.31 -12.22
CA LYS A 89 -5.64 -8.59 -13.45
C LYS A 89 -7.15 -8.66 -13.23
N GLY A 90 -7.63 -8.58 -12.00
CA GLY A 90 -9.06 -8.52 -11.71
C GLY A 90 -9.65 -7.14 -12.03
N THR A 91 -10.97 -7.07 -12.02
CA THR A 91 -11.71 -5.81 -12.05
C THR A 91 -11.64 -5.13 -10.69
N ASP A 92 -11.94 -3.83 -10.70
CA ASP A 92 -12.16 -3.06 -9.47
C ASP A 92 -13.53 -3.43 -8.84
#